data_AF-A0AAW1LIZ5-F1
#
_entry.id   AF-A0AAW1LIZ5-F1
#
_cell.length_a   1.000
_cell.length_b   1.000
_cell.length_c   1.000
_cell.angle_alpha   90.00
_cell.angle_beta   90.00
_cell.angle_gamma   90.00
#
_symmetry.space_group_name_H-M   'P 1'
#
loop_
_entity.id
_entity.type
_entity.pdbx_description
1 polymer ?
#
loop_
_entity_poly.entity_id
_entity_poly.type
_entity_poly.pdbx_seq_one_letter_code
_entity_poly.pdbx_strand_id
1 'polypeptide(L)'
;MSPQTETKASVGFKAGVKDYKLTYYTPEYETLDTDILATFRVTPQPGVPPEEAGAAVAAESSTAYPLDLFEEGSVTNMFTSIVGNVFGFKALRALRLEDLRIPVAYVKTFLGPPHGIQVERDKLNKYGRPLLGCTIKPKLGLSAKNYGRAVYECLRGGLDFTKDDENVNSQPFMRWRDRFLFCAEALYKAQAETGEIKGHYLNATAGTCEEMIKRAVFARELGAPIVMHDYLTGGFTANTSLAHYCRDNGLLLHIHRAMHAVIDRQKNHGMHFRVLAKALRMSGRDHIHAGTVVGVLPVASGGIHVWHMPALTEIFGDDFVLQFGGGTLG
;
A
#
# COMPACT_ATOMS: atom_id res chain seq x y z
N MET A 1 1.50 22.22 -31.02
CA MET A 1 2.32 23.28 -30.40
C MET A 1 3.15 22.63 -29.32
N SER A 2 4.46 22.59 -29.49
CA SER A 2 5.38 22.00 -28.51
C SER A 2 5.36 22.85 -27.23
N PRO A 3 5.25 22.27 -26.02
CA PRO A 3 5.45 23.03 -24.81
C PRO A 3 6.96 23.25 -24.67
N GLN A 4 7.42 24.42 -25.10
CA GLN A 4 8.74 24.92 -24.75
C GLN A 4 8.71 25.29 -23.26
N THR A 5 9.34 24.49 -22.43
CA THR A 5 9.88 24.95 -21.14
C THR A 5 10.99 25.95 -21.45
N GLU A 6 10.64 27.22 -21.67
CA GLU A 6 11.63 28.28 -21.58
C GLU A 6 11.97 28.49 -20.11
N THR A 7 13.19 28.08 -19.74
CA THR A 7 13.83 28.48 -18.50
C THR A 7 13.72 30.01 -18.40
N LYS A 8 13.09 30.54 -17.34
CA LYS A 8 13.11 31.99 -17.02
C LYS A 8 14.50 32.50 -16.62
N ALA A 9 15.58 31.87 -17.11
CA ALA A 9 16.93 32.37 -17.02
C ALA A 9 17.17 33.39 -18.15
N SER A 10 16.48 34.53 -18.09
CA SER A 10 16.87 35.68 -18.91
C SER A 10 18.19 36.22 -18.36
N VAL A 11 19.27 36.03 -19.13
CA VAL A 11 20.63 36.59 -18.96
C VAL A 11 21.44 36.01 -17.79
N GLY A 12 21.94 34.78 -18.00
CA GLY A 12 23.15 34.24 -17.35
C GLY A 12 22.95 33.56 -15.99
N PHE A 13 23.50 32.35 -15.85
CA PHE A 13 23.70 31.71 -14.55
C PHE A 13 24.71 32.54 -13.75
N LYS A 14 24.22 33.34 -12.79
CA LYS A 14 25.06 34.03 -11.81
C LYS A 14 25.26 33.12 -10.60
N ALA A 15 26.49 32.64 -10.43
CA ALA A 15 26.89 31.86 -9.25
C ALA A 15 26.71 32.67 -7.96
N GLY A 16 26.40 31.98 -6.87
CA GLY A 16 26.13 32.57 -5.55
C GLY A 16 24.89 31.96 -4.91
N VAL A 17 24.80 32.08 -3.58
CA VAL A 17 23.61 31.66 -2.83
C VAL A 17 22.53 32.72 -3.00
N LYS A 18 21.30 32.28 -3.29
CA LYS A 18 20.11 33.13 -3.41
C LYS A 18 18.97 32.49 -2.62
N ASP A 19 18.11 33.34 -2.07
CA ASP A 19 16.87 32.90 -1.41
C ASP A 19 16.01 32.11 -2.40
N TYR A 20 15.42 30.99 -1.93
CA TYR A 20 14.57 30.14 -2.76
C TYR A 20 13.31 30.88 -3.21
N LYS A 21 12.74 31.75 -2.37
CA LYS A 21 11.52 32.51 -2.70
C LYS A 21 11.64 33.35 -3.97
N LEU A 22 12.85 33.78 -4.35
CA LEU A 22 13.06 34.61 -5.53
C LEU A 22 12.72 33.89 -6.84
N THR A 23 12.77 32.56 -6.83
CA THR A 23 12.54 31.73 -8.02
C THR A 23 11.33 30.81 -7.85
N TYR A 24 11.09 30.32 -6.63
CA TYR A 24 10.17 29.21 -6.37
C TYR A 24 8.91 29.61 -5.58
N TYR A 25 8.78 30.88 -5.18
CA TYR A 25 7.54 31.41 -4.62
C TYR A 25 6.79 32.20 -5.70
N THR A 26 5.79 31.56 -6.30
CA THR A 26 4.97 32.12 -7.38
C THR A 26 3.49 32.09 -7.01
N PRO A 27 3.02 32.97 -6.11
CA PRO A 27 1.64 32.94 -5.60
C PRO A 27 0.57 33.20 -6.68
N GLU A 28 0.97 33.77 -7.82
CA GLU A 28 0.10 34.01 -8.99
C GLU A 28 0.10 32.85 -9.99
N TYR A 29 0.79 31.74 -9.72
CA TYR A 29 0.79 30.58 -10.62
C TYR A 29 -0.59 29.94 -10.67
N GLU A 30 -1.15 29.85 -11.88
CA GLU A 30 -2.38 29.12 -12.14
C GLU A 30 -2.06 27.64 -12.38
N THR A 31 -2.58 26.76 -11.51
CA THR A 31 -2.34 25.32 -11.60
C THR A 31 -2.93 24.74 -12.88
N LEU A 32 -2.18 23.87 -13.55
CA LEU A 32 -2.65 23.14 -14.73
C LEU A 32 -3.28 21.81 -14.35
N ASP A 33 -4.11 21.27 -15.23
CA ASP A 33 -4.69 19.92 -15.05
C ASP A 33 -3.67 18.79 -15.13
N THR A 34 -2.51 19.07 -15.69
CA THR A 34 -1.38 18.16 -15.81
C THR A 34 -0.44 18.19 -14.61
N ASP A 35 -0.64 19.11 -13.66
CA ASP A 35 0.27 19.28 -12.54
C ASP A 35 0.03 18.23 -11.45
N ILE A 36 1.12 17.66 -10.93
CA ILE A 36 1.11 16.97 -9.63
C ILE A 36 1.16 18.04 -8.53
N LEU A 37 0.13 18.07 -7.68
CA LEU A 37 0.08 19.03 -6.57
C LEU A 37 0.37 18.31 -5.25
N ALA A 38 1.31 18.83 -4.46
CA ALA A 38 1.65 18.31 -3.15
C ALA A 38 1.26 19.28 -2.04
N THR A 39 0.54 18.79 -1.03
CA THR A 39 0.17 19.58 0.15
C THR A 39 1.06 19.21 1.32
N PHE A 40 1.89 20.15 1.76
CA PHE A 40 2.77 19.98 2.91
C PHE A 40 2.27 20.78 4.13
N ARG A 41 2.34 20.17 5.31
CA ARG A 41 2.35 20.87 6.59
C ARG A 41 3.79 21.19 6.94
N VAL A 42 4.14 22.47 6.95
CA VAL A 42 5.51 22.95 7.17
C VAL A 42 5.62 23.58 8.55
N THR A 43 6.64 23.19 9.32
CA THR A 43 7.02 23.85 10.58
C THR A 43 8.45 24.37 10.44
N PRO A 44 8.64 25.67 10.13
CA PRO A 44 9.97 26.26 9.98
C PRO A 44 10.75 26.32 11.30
N GLN A 45 12.06 26.49 11.22
CA GLN A 45 12.88 26.90 12.38
C GLN A 45 12.58 28.36 12.78
N PRO A 46 12.85 28.76 14.04
CA PRO A 46 12.75 30.16 14.45
C PRO A 46 13.59 31.06 13.55
N GLY A 47 12.99 32.16 13.07
CA GLY A 47 13.66 33.12 12.18
C GLY A 47 13.63 32.76 10.69
N VAL A 48 13.13 31.58 10.30
CA VAL A 48 12.92 31.23 8.89
C VAL A 48 11.51 31.68 8.46
N PRO A 49 11.37 32.59 7.47
CA PRO A 49 10.07 33.01 6.97
C PRO A 49 9.28 31.83 6.37
N PRO A 50 7.94 31.76 6.58
CA PRO A 50 7.11 30.68 6.03
C PRO A 50 7.19 30.55 4.51
N GLU A 51 7.26 31.67 3.78
CA GLU A 51 7.34 31.69 2.32
C GLU A 51 8.67 31.12 1.82
N GLU A 52 9.77 31.43 2.52
CA GLU A 52 11.10 30.89 2.22
C GLU A 52 11.16 29.39 2.52
N ALA A 53 10.58 28.95 3.64
CA ALA A 53 10.47 27.53 3.97
C ALA A 53 9.63 26.76 2.93
N GLY A 54 8.51 27.33 2.49
CA GLY A 54 7.68 26.76 1.43
C GLY A 54 8.41 26.71 0.09
N ALA A 55 9.10 27.78 -0.28
CA ALA A 55 9.88 27.85 -1.52
C ALA A 55 11.09 26.89 -1.51
N ALA A 56 11.73 26.67 -0.36
CA ALA A 56 12.80 25.68 -0.21
C ALA A 56 12.27 24.25 -0.37
N VAL A 57 11.13 23.93 0.25
CA VAL A 57 10.46 22.63 0.03
C VAL A 57 10.13 22.48 -1.46
N ALA A 58 9.53 23.50 -2.08
CA ALA A 58 9.24 23.48 -3.50
C ALA A 58 10.51 23.22 -4.31
N ALA A 59 11.54 24.07 -4.25
CA ALA A 59 12.77 23.93 -5.02
C ALA A 59 13.42 22.54 -4.96
N GLU A 60 13.40 21.91 -3.78
CA GLU A 60 14.18 20.70 -3.47
C GLU A 60 13.33 19.43 -3.50
N SER A 61 12.03 19.55 -3.76
CA SER A 61 11.12 18.44 -4.07
C SER A 61 10.36 18.60 -5.40
N SER A 62 10.49 19.77 -6.04
CA SER A 62 9.77 20.17 -7.26
C SER A 62 10.12 21.59 -7.75
N THR A 63 10.85 21.73 -8.84
CA THR A 63 10.68 22.93 -9.67
C THR A 63 9.38 22.74 -10.46
N ALA A 64 8.22 23.15 -9.90
CA ALA A 64 6.87 23.14 -10.52
C ALA A 64 6.73 22.24 -11.77
N TYR A 65 6.47 20.94 -11.57
CA TYR A 65 6.71 19.93 -12.60
C TYR A 65 5.78 20.01 -13.82
N PRO A 66 6.31 20.19 -15.04
CA PRO A 66 5.73 19.50 -16.20
C PRO A 66 5.75 18.00 -15.91
N LEU A 67 4.71 17.29 -16.37
CA LEU A 67 4.57 15.84 -16.20
C LEU A 67 5.83 15.07 -16.64
N ASP A 68 6.54 15.57 -17.64
CA ASP A 68 7.75 14.98 -18.25
C ASP A 68 8.94 14.79 -17.30
N LEU A 69 8.90 15.38 -16.10
CA LEU A 69 9.94 15.21 -15.08
C LEU A 69 9.72 13.97 -14.19
N PHE A 70 8.57 13.31 -14.29
CA PHE A 70 8.28 12.06 -13.61
C PHE A 70 8.39 10.88 -14.57
N GLU A 71 9.01 9.79 -14.11
CA GLU A 71 8.98 8.52 -14.82
C GLU A 71 7.54 7.97 -14.83
N GLU A 72 7.04 7.67 -16.03
CA GLU A 72 5.72 7.06 -16.25
C GLU A 72 5.60 5.72 -15.49
N GLY A 73 4.45 5.50 -14.84
CA GLY A 73 4.18 4.25 -14.13
C GLY A 73 5.03 3.99 -12.87
N SER A 74 5.79 4.98 -12.38
CA SER A 74 6.77 4.80 -11.30
C SER A 74 6.44 5.62 -10.05
N VAL A 75 5.75 5.00 -9.08
CA VAL A 75 5.58 5.63 -7.75
C VAL A 75 6.91 5.79 -7.01
N THR A 76 7.91 4.97 -7.36
CA THR A 76 9.26 5.05 -6.81
C THR A 76 9.90 6.37 -7.22
N ASN A 77 9.90 6.72 -8.52
CA ASN A 77 10.42 8.00 -8.99
C ASN A 77 9.61 9.18 -8.42
N MET A 78 8.27 9.08 -8.40
CA MET A 78 7.41 10.09 -7.79
C MET A 78 7.81 10.39 -6.33
N PHE A 79 8.05 9.36 -5.51
CA PHE A 79 8.49 9.58 -4.12
C PHE A 79 9.94 10.03 -4.00
N THR A 80 10.84 9.56 -4.86
CA THR A 80 12.22 10.05 -4.90
C THR A 80 12.25 11.58 -5.08
N SER A 81 11.37 12.12 -5.93
CA SER A 81 11.23 13.57 -6.12
C SER A 81 10.57 14.25 -4.92
N ILE A 82 9.36 13.82 -4.54
CA ILE A 82 8.51 14.58 -3.60
C ILE A 82 8.99 14.48 -2.15
N VAL A 83 9.49 13.31 -1.73
CA VAL A 83 9.84 13.02 -0.33
C VAL A 83 11.28 12.56 -0.14
N GLY A 84 12.12 12.62 -1.18
CA GLY A 84 13.50 12.12 -1.12
C GLY A 84 14.36 12.84 -0.08
N ASN A 85 14.48 14.17 -0.18
CA ASN A 85 15.44 14.95 0.60
C ASN A 85 14.80 15.97 1.56
N VAL A 86 13.64 16.54 1.19
CA VAL A 86 13.07 17.73 1.87
C VAL A 86 12.74 17.54 3.34
N PHE A 87 12.53 16.31 3.80
CA PHE A 87 12.27 16.01 5.21
C PHE A 87 13.51 16.16 6.11
N GLY A 88 14.71 16.15 5.54
CA GLY A 88 15.98 16.34 6.25
C GLY A 88 16.49 17.79 6.30
N PHE A 89 15.71 18.76 5.81
CA PHE A 89 16.15 20.15 5.70
C PHE A 89 16.36 20.79 7.07
N LYS A 90 17.57 21.30 7.33
CA LYS A 90 17.93 21.94 8.61
C LYS A 90 17.09 23.19 8.92
N ALA A 91 16.62 23.88 7.88
CA ALA A 91 15.74 25.05 7.99
C ALA A 91 14.32 24.72 8.48
N LEU A 92 13.95 23.43 8.49
CA LEU A 92 12.64 22.95 8.90
C LEU A 92 12.77 22.18 10.22
N ARG A 93 11.88 22.48 11.18
CA ARG A 93 11.76 21.68 12.42
C ARG A 93 10.94 20.41 12.18
N ALA A 94 9.90 20.52 11.35
CA ALA A 94 9.10 19.38 10.95
C ALA A 94 8.44 19.64 9.58
N LEU A 95 8.23 18.56 8.83
CA LEU A 95 7.56 18.57 7.54
C LEU A 95 6.64 17.35 7.49
N ARG A 96 5.41 17.52 7.00
CA ARG A 96 4.51 16.40 6.76
C ARG A 96 3.83 16.50 5.41
N LEU A 97 3.94 15.46 4.58
CA LEU A 97 3.18 15.37 3.34
C LEU A 97 1.76 14.92 3.67
N GLU A 98 0.80 15.83 3.51
CA GLU A 98 -0.60 15.58 3.84
C GLU A 98 -1.36 14.98 2.66
N ASP A 99 -1.19 15.49 1.45
CA ASP A 99 -1.90 14.95 0.29
C ASP A 99 -1.17 15.17 -1.05
N LEU A 100 -1.54 14.35 -2.05
CA LEU A 100 -1.13 14.48 -3.44
C LEU A 100 -2.34 14.50 -4.38
N ARG A 101 -2.46 15.52 -5.23
CA ARG A 101 -3.33 15.47 -6.41
C ARG A 101 -2.51 14.91 -7.57
N ILE A 102 -2.89 13.72 -8.04
CA ILE A 102 -2.25 13.10 -9.19
C ILE A 102 -3.10 13.38 -10.43
N PRO A 103 -2.54 13.98 -11.49
CA PRO A 103 -3.26 14.33 -12.70
C PRO A 103 -3.64 13.06 -13.47
N VAL A 104 -4.75 13.11 -14.22
CA VAL A 104 -5.27 11.96 -14.97
C VAL A 104 -4.23 11.43 -15.97
N ALA A 105 -3.45 12.32 -16.59
CA ALA A 105 -2.39 11.95 -17.52
C ALA A 105 -1.34 11.03 -16.86
N TYR A 106 -0.90 11.32 -15.64
CA TYR A 106 0.02 10.45 -14.90
C TYR A 106 -0.67 9.17 -14.44
N VAL A 107 -1.88 9.24 -13.88
CA VAL A 107 -2.64 8.07 -13.40
C VAL A 107 -2.80 7.02 -14.52
N LYS A 108 -3.02 7.44 -15.77
CA LYS A 108 -3.18 6.55 -16.93
C LYS A 108 -1.91 5.78 -17.31
N THR A 109 -0.74 6.18 -16.80
CA THR A 109 0.52 5.43 -17.01
C THR A 109 0.64 4.21 -16.08
N PHE A 110 -0.20 4.11 -15.06
CA PHE A 110 -0.20 3.00 -14.11
C PHE A 110 -1.25 1.95 -14.47
N LEU A 111 -0.95 0.68 -14.18
CA LEU A 111 -1.91 -0.42 -14.38
C LEU A 111 -2.97 -0.50 -13.27
N GLY A 112 -2.71 0.09 -12.10
CA GLY A 112 -3.63 0.05 -10.96
C GLY A 112 -3.72 -1.34 -10.30
N PRO A 113 -4.82 -1.64 -9.57
CA PRO A 113 -5.08 -2.96 -8.97
C PRO A 113 -5.01 -4.12 -9.99
N PRO A 114 -4.41 -5.27 -9.64
CA PRO A 114 -4.39 -6.44 -10.52
C PRO A 114 -5.79 -6.86 -11.00
N HIS A 115 -6.76 -6.89 -10.10
CA HIS A 115 -8.13 -7.33 -10.37
C HIS A 115 -9.18 -6.34 -9.84
N GLY A 116 -8.95 -5.77 -8.66
CA GLY A 116 -9.89 -4.88 -7.99
C GLY A 116 -11.14 -5.58 -7.45
N ILE A 117 -12.02 -4.77 -6.85
CA ILE A 117 -13.17 -5.19 -6.04
C ILE A 117 -14.13 -6.09 -6.81
N GLN A 118 -14.58 -5.64 -7.98
CA GLN A 118 -15.62 -6.33 -8.73
C GLN A 118 -15.14 -7.73 -9.15
N VAL A 119 -13.95 -7.80 -9.74
CA VAL A 119 -13.37 -9.07 -10.20
C VAL A 119 -13.06 -10.00 -9.04
N GLU A 120 -12.67 -9.48 -7.87
CA GLU A 120 -12.54 -10.30 -6.67
C GLU A 120 -13.88 -10.93 -6.27
N ARG A 121 -14.96 -10.13 -6.18
CA ARG A 121 -16.29 -10.65 -5.84
C ARG A 121 -16.76 -11.69 -6.84
N ASP A 122 -16.50 -11.47 -8.12
CA ASP A 122 -16.83 -12.41 -9.20
C ASP A 122 -16.03 -13.72 -9.07
N LYS A 123 -14.72 -13.63 -8.79
CA LYS A 123 -13.86 -14.80 -8.55
C LYS A 123 -14.28 -15.61 -7.33
N LEU A 124 -14.80 -14.96 -6.29
CA LEU A 124 -15.20 -15.60 -5.04
C LEU A 124 -16.68 -16.02 -5.01
N ASN A 125 -17.49 -15.51 -5.95
CA ASN A 125 -18.95 -15.62 -5.96
C ASN A 125 -19.58 -15.13 -4.63
N LYS A 126 -19.14 -13.96 -4.13
CA LYS A 126 -19.56 -13.41 -2.83
C LYS A 126 -19.97 -11.94 -2.94
N TYR A 127 -21.27 -11.67 -2.77
CA TYR A 127 -21.88 -10.35 -2.97
C TYR A 127 -22.79 -9.96 -1.80
N GLY A 128 -23.12 -8.68 -1.70
CA GLY A 128 -24.10 -8.16 -0.74
C GLY A 128 -23.69 -8.26 0.74
N ARG A 129 -22.40 -8.53 1.00
CA ARG A 129 -21.83 -8.52 2.35
C ARG A 129 -20.31 -8.25 2.33
N PRO A 130 -19.75 -7.80 3.46
CA PRO A 130 -18.32 -7.84 3.71
C PRO A 130 -17.75 -9.25 3.64
N LEU A 131 -16.49 -9.35 3.23
CA LEU A 131 -15.71 -10.58 3.30
C LEU A 131 -15.15 -10.75 4.72
N LEU A 132 -15.15 -11.98 5.23
CA LEU A 132 -14.69 -12.30 6.58
C LEU A 132 -13.33 -13.00 6.52
N GLY A 133 -12.38 -12.51 7.31
CA GLY A 133 -11.01 -13.00 7.36
C GLY A 133 -10.50 -13.27 8.78
N CYS A 134 -9.40 -14.01 8.90
CA CYS A 134 -8.68 -14.18 10.16
C CYS A 134 -7.17 -14.31 9.94
N THR A 135 -6.38 -13.58 10.72
CA THR A 135 -4.93 -13.80 10.81
C THR A 135 -4.66 -14.96 11.76
N ILE A 136 -3.95 -15.99 11.29
CA ILE A 136 -3.63 -17.16 12.12
C ILE A 136 -2.76 -16.75 13.32
N LYS A 137 -3.04 -17.36 14.49
CA LYS A 137 -2.36 -17.10 15.76
C LYS A 137 -1.87 -18.42 16.41
N PRO A 138 -0.83 -18.37 17.28
CA PRO A 138 0.01 -17.20 17.63
C PRO A 138 0.78 -16.67 16.42
N LYS A 139 1.27 -15.41 16.50
CA LYS A 139 1.94 -14.76 15.35
C LYS A 139 3.07 -15.62 14.78
N LEU A 140 3.89 -16.21 15.65
CA LEU A 140 5.02 -17.06 15.30
C LEU A 140 5.04 -18.31 16.19
N GLY A 141 5.72 -19.37 15.72
CA GLY A 141 6.00 -20.57 16.51
C GLY A 141 5.16 -21.81 16.19
N LEU A 142 4.11 -21.68 15.36
CA LEU A 142 3.39 -22.84 14.85
C LEU A 142 4.22 -23.61 13.81
N SER A 143 4.13 -24.94 13.84
CA SER A 143 4.60 -25.80 12.74
C SER A 143 3.67 -25.70 11.54
N ALA A 144 4.18 -25.99 10.34
CA ALA A 144 3.40 -25.94 9.09
C ALA A 144 2.09 -26.77 9.15
N LYS A 145 2.16 -27.96 9.74
CA LYS A 145 0.99 -28.85 9.90
C LYS A 145 -0.07 -28.25 10.82
N ASN A 146 0.35 -27.72 11.98
CA ASN A 146 -0.59 -27.07 12.91
C ASN A 146 -1.17 -25.78 12.33
N TYR A 147 -0.38 -25.08 11.51
CA TYR A 147 -0.83 -23.91 10.77
C TYR A 147 -1.95 -24.25 9.78
N GLY A 148 -1.75 -25.29 8.95
CA GLY A 148 -2.79 -25.79 8.05
C GLY A 148 -4.05 -26.24 8.79
N ARG A 149 -3.91 -26.88 9.96
CA ARG A 149 -5.06 -27.22 10.81
C ARG A 149 -5.85 -25.99 11.25
N ALA A 150 -5.17 -24.94 11.72
CA ALA A 150 -5.84 -23.70 12.13
C ALA A 150 -6.55 -23.02 10.95
N VAL A 151 -5.93 -23.01 9.77
CA VAL A 151 -6.52 -22.53 8.52
C VAL A 151 -7.80 -23.30 8.20
N TYR A 152 -7.76 -24.64 8.24
CA TYR A 152 -8.92 -25.48 7.96
C TYR A 152 -10.09 -25.19 8.90
N GLU A 153 -9.87 -25.17 10.22
CA GLU A 153 -10.94 -24.93 11.19
C GLU A 153 -11.59 -23.56 11.00
N CYS A 154 -10.78 -22.53 10.76
CA CYS A 154 -11.26 -21.16 10.50
C CYS A 154 -12.12 -21.08 9.23
N LEU A 155 -11.67 -21.68 8.12
CA LEU A 155 -12.37 -21.64 6.84
C LEU A 155 -13.64 -22.48 6.86
N ARG A 156 -13.57 -23.70 7.42
CA ARG A 156 -14.73 -24.58 7.61
C ARG A 156 -15.76 -23.93 8.54
N GLY A 157 -15.32 -23.17 9.54
CA GLY A 157 -16.17 -22.44 10.48
C GLY A 157 -16.97 -21.27 9.88
N GLY A 158 -16.73 -20.92 8.61
CA GLY A 158 -17.53 -19.92 7.90
C GLY A 158 -16.76 -18.67 7.43
N LEU A 159 -15.47 -18.56 7.74
CA LEU A 159 -14.66 -17.46 7.18
C LEU A 159 -14.46 -17.64 5.66
N ASP A 160 -14.37 -16.52 4.94
CA ASP A 160 -14.02 -16.52 3.52
C ASP A 160 -12.52 -16.73 3.33
N PHE A 161 -11.77 -16.07 4.21
CA PHE A 161 -10.32 -16.02 4.15
C PHE A 161 -9.66 -16.32 5.50
N THR A 162 -8.45 -16.82 5.41
CA THR A 162 -7.46 -16.72 6.48
C THR A 162 -6.19 -16.07 5.91
N LYS A 163 -5.25 -15.67 6.76
CA LYS A 163 -3.99 -15.09 6.29
C LYS A 163 -2.81 -15.44 7.15
N ASP A 164 -1.66 -15.42 6.50
CA ASP A 164 -0.39 -15.32 7.18
C ASP A 164 -0.31 -14.05 8.03
N ASP A 165 0.34 -14.14 9.19
CA ASP A 165 0.75 -12.94 9.93
C ASP A 165 1.89 -12.24 9.16
N GLU A 166 2.03 -10.92 9.28
CA GLU A 166 2.98 -10.15 8.46
C GLU A 166 4.44 -10.60 8.63
N ASN A 167 4.77 -11.12 9.81
CA ASN A 167 6.10 -11.60 10.12
C ASN A 167 6.27 -13.11 9.92
N VAL A 168 5.27 -13.81 9.37
CA VAL A 168 5.38 -15.23 8.97
C VAL A 168 5.90 -15.28 7.53
N ASN A 169 7.19 -15.63 7.36
CA ASN A 169 7.83 -15.72 6.06
C ASN A 169 8.40 -17.14 5.86
N SER A 170 9.66 -17.37 6.23
CA SER A 170 10.31 -18.70 6.15
C SER A 170 11.32 -18.89 7.28
N GLN A 171 10.81 -19.09 8.49
CA GLN A 171 11.61 -19.24 9.71
C GLN A 171 12.04 -20.70 9.94
N PRO A 172 13.04 -20.96 10.79
CA PRO A 172 13.47 -22.32 11.11
C PRO A 172 12.35 -23.24 11.63
N PHE A 173 11.37 -22.70 12.35
CA PHE A 173 10.24 -23.49 12.89
C PHE A 173 9.17 -23.82 11.84
N MET A 174 9.14 -23.11 10.70
CA MET A 174 8.16 -23.30 9.63
C MET A 174 8.67 -22.70 8.32
N ARG A 175 9.18 -23.56 7.43
CA ARG A 175 9.60 -23.15 6.09
C ARG A 175 8.39 -22.85 5.22
N TRP A 176 8.53 -21.86 4.34
CA TRP A 176 7.40 -21.34 3.56
C TRP A 176 6.74 -22.41 2.67
N ARG A 177 7.53 -23.28 2.05
CA ARG A 177 7.02 -24.31 1.13
C ARG A 177 6.11 -25.30 1.84
N ASP A 178 6.51 -25.78 3.01
CA ASP A 178 5.71 -26.69 3.83
C ASP A 178 4.41 -26.02 4.27
N ARG A 179 4.49 -24.75 4.72
CA ARG A 179 3.29 -23.98 5.10
C ARG A 179 2.32 -23.87 3.92
N PHE A 180 2.81 -23.52 2.73
CA PHE A 180 1.98 -23.34 1.56
C PHE A 180 1.26 -24.64 1.19
N LEU A 181 1.94 -25.78 1.24
CA LEU A 181 1.34 -27.10 0.99
C LEU A 181 0.22 -27.43 1.98
N PHE A 182 0.48 -27.33 3.29
CA PHE A 182 -0.54 -27.61 4.30
C PHE A 182 -1.71 -26.62 4.28
N CYS A 183 -1.47 -25.35 3.94
CA CYS A 183 -2.54 -24.36 3.78
C CYS A 183 -3.38 -24.64 2.53
N ALA A 184 -2.77 -25.06 1.42
CA ALA A 184 -3.50 -25.44 0.21
C ALA A 184 -4.37 -26.69 0.45
N GLU A 185 -3.84 -27.70 1.14
CA GLU A 185 -4.62 -28.88 1.55
C GLU A 185 -5.84 -28.48 2.41
N ALA A 186 -5.60 -27.66 3.45
CA ALA A 186 -6.64 -27.15 4.33
C ALA A 186 -7.71 -26.33 3.59
N LEU A 187 -7.26 -25.48 2.67
CA LEU A 187 -8.09 -24.63 1.82
C LEU A 187 -9.07 -25.47 0.98
N TYR A 188 -8.54 -26.42 0.19
CA TYR A 188 -9.38 -27.22 -0.70
C TYR A 188 -10.28 -28.19 0.04
N LYS A 189 -9.83 -28.71 1.19
CA LYS A 189 -10.67 -29.52 2.06
C LYS A 189 -11.86 -28.72 2.58
N ALA A 190 -11.64 -27.52 3.12
CA ALA A 190 -12.72 -26.67 3.61
C ALA A 190 -13.68 -26.25 2.47
N GLN A 191 -13.15 -25.95 1.28
CA GLN A 191 -13.95 -25.63 0.10
C GLN A 191 -14.82 -26.81 -0.35
N ALA A 192 -14.28 -28.03 -0.37
CA ALA A 192 -15.04 -29.23 -0.74
C ALA A 192 -16.18 -29.52 0.26
N GLU A 193 -15.96 -29.29 1.55
CA GLU A 193 -16.96 -29.55 2.60
C GLU A 193 -18.02 -28.45 2.71
N THR A 194 -17.70 -27.20 2.38
CA THR A 194 -18.62 -26.06 2.50
C THR A 194 -19.32 -25.70 1.19
N GLY A 195 -18.77 -26.11 0.05
CA GLY A 195 -19.26 -25.70 -1.27
C GLY A 195 -18.96 -24.24 -1.63
N GLU A 196 -18.21 -23.51 -0.80
CA GLU A 196 -17.84 -22.12 -1.03
C GLU A 196 -16.39 -21.97 -1.47
N ILE A 197 -16.13 -20.98 -2.33
CA ILE A 197 -14.76 -20.55 -2.63
C ILE A 197 -14.14 -19.95 -1.37
N LYS A 198 -13.00 -20.51 -0.97
CA LYS A 198 -12.22 -20.07 0.20
C LYS A 198 -10.86 -19.52 -0.26
N GLY A 199 -10.12 -18.89 0.65
CA GLY A 199 -8.71 -18.55 0.37
C GLY A 199 -7.85 -18.45 1.62
N HIS A 200 -6.53 -18.51 1.41
CA HIS A 200 -5.55 -18.20 2.42
C HIS A 200 -4.53 -17.23 1.85
N TYR A 201 -4.25 -16.11 2.52
CA TYR A 201 -3.29 -15.13 2.03
C TYR A 201 -1.89 -15.64 2.33
N LEU A 202 -1.31 -16.35 1.35
CA LEU A 202 0.04 -16.92 1.46
C LEU A 202 1.08 -15.80 1.36
N ASN A 203 1.89 -15.61 2.40
CA ASN A 203 2.84 -14.49 2.46
C ASN A 203 4.07 -14.73 1.58
N ALA A 204 4.13 -13.96 0.48
CA ALA A 204 5.23 -13.97 -0.48
C ALA A 204 6.41 -13.07 -0.08
N THR A 205 6.29 -12.22 0.95
CA THR A 205 7.38 -11.32 1.40
C THR A 205 8.67 -12.09 1.66
N ALA A 206 9.76 -11.65 1.03
CA ALA A 206 11.08 -12.27 1.11
C ALA A 206 12.18 -11.20 1.11
N GLY A 207 13.43 -11.63 1.33
CA GLY A 207 14.60 -10.74 1.32
C GLY A 207 15.04 -10.25 -0.06
N THR A 208 14.56 -10.88 -1.14
CA THR A 208 14.81 -10.45 -2.52
C THR A 208 13.57 -10.63 -3.39
N CYS A 209 13.50 -9.91 -4.51
CA CYS A 209 12.40 -10.00 -5.46
C CYS A 209 12.31 -11.40 -6.09
N GLU A 210 13.43 -12.06 -6.37
CA GLU A 210 13.48 -13.39 -6.97
C GLU A 210 12.83 -14.44 -6.05
N GLU A 211 13.16 -14.40 -4.76
CA GLU A 211 12.56 -15.32 -3.77
C GLU A 211 11.08 -14.98 -3.53
N MET A 212 10.70 -13.69 -3.59
CA MET A 212 9.30 -13.27 -3.50
C MET A 212 8.48 -13.82 -4.69
N ILE A 213 8.96 -13.64 -5.92
CA ILE A 213 8.29 -14.14 -7.12
C ILE A 213 8.25 -15.68 -7.11
N LYS A 214 9.32 -16.36 -6.69
CA LYS A 214 9.33 -17.82 -6.54
C LYS A 214 8.22 -18.33 -5.63
N ARG A 215 7.92 -17.61 -4.54
CA ARG A 215 6.80 -17.96 -3.65
C ARG A 215 5.46 -17.71 -4.31
N ALA A 216 5.29 -16.59 -5.01
CA ALA A 216 4.06 -16.28 -5.74
C ALA A 216 3.78 -17.32 -6.86
N VAL A 217 4.81 -17.74 -7.59
CA VAL A 217 4.75 -18.83 -8.58
C VAL A 217 4.28 -20.12 -7.94
N PHE A 218 4.88 -20.51 -6.81
CA PHE A 218 4.46 -21.73 -6.12
C PHE A 218 3.02 -21.64 -5.59
N ALA A 219 2.59 -20.49 -5.07
CA ALA A 219 1.20 -20.29 -4.66
C ALA A 219 0.22 -20.46 -5.85
N ARG A 220 0.57 -19.92 -7.02
CA ARG A 220 -0.19 -20.12 -8.27
C ARG A 220 -0.24 -21.59 -8.69
N GLU A 221 0.90 -22.30 -8.64
CA GLU A 221 0.98 -23.73 -8.98
C GLU A 221 0.10 -24.59 -8.07
N LEU A 222 -0.07 -24.18 -6.80
CA LEU A 222 -1.01 -24.79 -5.87
C LEU A 222 -2.47 -24.39 -6.11
N GLY A 223 -2.74 -23.49 -7.05
CA GLY A 223 -4.09 -22.97 -7.35
C GLY A 223 -4.64 -22.01 -6.28
N ALA A 224 -3.80 -21.47 -5.39
CA ALA A 224 -4.24 -20.53 -4.37
C ALA A 224 -4.84 -19.27 -5.04
N PRO A 225 -5.95 -18.72 -4.53
CA PRO A 225 -6.61 -17.57 -5.17
C PRO A 225 -5.93 -16.23 -4.86
N ILE A 226 -5.11 -16.17 -3.81
CA ILE A 226 -4.57 -14.93 -3.26
C ILE A 226 -3.22 -15.13 -2.57
N VAL A 227 -2.34 -14.14 -2.71
CA VAL A 227 -1.09 -14.02 -1.96
C VAL A 227 -1.08 -12.70 -1.18
N MET A 228 -0.20 -12.58 -0.18
CA MET A 228 0.06 -11.31 0.49
C MET A 228 1.51 -10.85 0.43
N HIS A 229 1.70 -9.54 0.57
CA HIS A 229 3.00 -8.89 0.61
C HIS A 229 3.02 -7.67 1.56
N ASP A 230 4.18 -7.45 2.19
CA ASP A 230 4.45 -6.33 3.09
C ASP A 230 5.18 -5.22 2.31
N TYR A 231 4.41 -4.34 1.65
CA TYR A 231 4.96 -3.44 0.63
C TYR A 231 5.99 -2.41 1.14
N LEU A 232 5.87 -1.93 2.39
CA LEU A 232 6.81 -0.92 2.90
C LEU A 232 8.15 -1.55 3.27
N THR A 233 8.13 -2.75 3.86
CA THR A 233 9.37 -3.46 4.20
C THR A 233 9.98 -4.15 2.99
N GLY A 234 9.16 -4.54 2.00
CA GLY A 234 9.62 -5.07 0.71
C GLY A 234 9.99 -4.00 -0.33
N GLY A 235 9.44 -2.79 -0.20
CA GLY A 235 9.64 -1.67 -1.12
C GLY A 235 8.60 -1.56 -2.24
N PHE A 236 8.34 -0.33 -2.69
CA PHE A 236 7.37 -0.05 -3.75
C PHE A 236 7.71 -0.71 -5.09
N THR A 237 8.99 -0.77 -5.45
CA THR A 237 9.43 -1.45 -6.69
C THR A 237 9.08 -2.94 -6.65
N ALA A 238 9.36 -3.62 -5.54
CA ALA A 238 9.00 -5.03 -5.37
C ALA A 238 7.48 -5.23 -5.43
N ASN A 239 6.71 -4.35 -4.78
CA ASN A 239 5.25 -4.36 -4.85
C ASN A 239 4.74 -4.27 -6.30
N THR A 240 5.25 -3.31 -7.08
CA THR A 240 4.83 -3.13 -8.48
C THR A 240 5.14 -4.37 -9.31
N SER A 241 6.33 -4.95 -9.17
CA SER A 241 6.69 -6.20 -9.86
C SER A 241 5.75 -7.35 -9.49
N LEU A 242 5.43 -7.52 -8.21
CA LEU A 242 4.49 -8.55 -7.76
C LEU A 242 3.07 -8.29 -8.27
N ALA A 243 2.61 -7.04 -8.29
CA ALA A 243 1.30 -6.67 -8.81
C ALA A 243 1.14 -6.99 -10.29
N HIS A 244 2.19 -6.75 -11.10
CA HIS A 244 2.22 -7.13 -12.51
C HIS A 244 2.11 -8.66 -12.66
N TYR A 245 2.94 -9.40 -11.92
CA TYR A 245 2.87 -10.86 -11.90
C TYR A 245 1.48 -11.38 -11.53
N CYS A 246 0.87 -10.83 -10.47
CA CYS A 246 -0.46 -11.19 -10.00
C CYS A 246 -1.54 -10.98 -11.06
N ARG A 247 -1.51 -9.86 -11.77
CA ARG A 247 -2.43 -9.56 -12.88
C ARG A 247 -2.32 -10.61 -13.98
N ASP A 248 -1.11 -10.88 -14.43
CA ASP A 248 -0.86 -11.78 -15.56
C ASP A 248 -1.14 -13.25 -15.23
N ASN A 249 -1.18 -13.60 -13.94
CA ASN A 249 -1.34 -14.98 -13.46
C ASN A 249 -2.64 -15.22 -12.69
N GLY A 250 -3.57 -14.26 -12.66
CA GLY A 250 -4.89 -14.42 -12.06
C GLY A 250 -4.90 -14.49 -10.53
N LEU A 251 -3.79 -14.14 -9.85
CA LEU A 251 -3.68 -14.13 -8.40
C LEU A 251 -4.15 -12.80 -7.82
N LEU A 252 -5.02 -12.83 -6.81
CA LEU A 252 -5.32 -11.64 -6.01
C LEU A 252 -4.10 -11.24 -5.17
N LEU A 253 -3.95 -9.94 -4.92
CA LEU A 253 -2.83 -9.38 -4.15
C LEU A 253 -3.29 -8.60 -2.93
N HIS A 254 -3.08 -9.17 -1.75
CA HIS A 254 -3.30 -8.50 -0.48
C HIS A 254 -2.06 -7.75 0.01
N ILE A 255 -2.18 -6.45 0.28
CA ILE A 255 -1.10 -5.65 0.84
C ILE A 255 -1.29 -5.41 2.33
N HIS A 256 -0.34 -5.96 3.11
CA HIS A 256 -0.20 -5.64 4.50
C HIS A 256 0.74 -4.43 4.67
N ARG A 257 0.42 -3.54 5.62
CA ARG A 257 1.08 -2.23 5.78
C ARG A 257 2.13 -2.20 6.89
N ALA A 258 2.85 -3.29 7.11
CA ALA A 258 3.91 -3.35 8.12
C ALA A 258 4.84 -2.12 8.02
N MET A 259 5.30 -1.58 9.15
CA MET A 259 6.11 -0.34 9.27
C MET A 259 5.37 1.00 9.08
N HIS A 260 4.13 1.05 8.57
CA HIS A 260 3.49 2.32 8.21
C HIS A 260 3.41 3.37 9.35
N ALA A 261 3.15 2.94 10.59
CA ALA A 261 2.99 3.84 11.73
C ALA A 261 4.30 4.56 12.13
N VAL A 262 5.46 4.10 11.65
CA VAL A 262 6.73 4.85 11.78
C VAL A 262 6.69 6.12 10.91
N ILE A 263 5.94 6.08 9.81
CA ILE A 263 5.88 7.12 8.78
C ILE A 263 4.65 8.02 8.96
N ASP A 264 3.49 7.45 9.31
CA ASP A 264 2.20 8.14 9.15
C ASP A 264 1.48 8.53 10.45
N ARG A 265 2.00 8.12 11.62
CA ARG A 265 1.33 8.27 12.91
C ARG A 265 1.31 9.71 13.44
N GLN A 266 2.43 10.41 13.35
CA GLN A 266 2.58 11.73 13.98
C GLN A 266 1.97 12.82 13.11
N LYS A 267 1.27 13.79 13.72
CA LYS A 267 0.60 14.88 13.00
C LYS A 267 1.54 15.97 12.52
N ASN A 268 2.71 16.12 13.15
CA ASN A 268 3.68 17.17 12.85
C ASN A 268 4.69 16.77 11.77
N HIS A 269 5.05 15.48 11.67
CA HIS A 269 6.12 15.02 10.78
C HIS A 269 5.76 13.68 10.10
N GLY A 270 6.20 13.49 8.87
CA GLY A 270 6.09 12.23 8.13
C GLY A 270 5.19 12.30 6.90
N MET A 271 4.50 11.21 6.56
CA MET A 271 3.62 11.18 5.38
C MET A 271 2.28 10.60 5.74
N HIS A 272 1.20 11.31 5.45
CA HIS A 272 -0.14 10.86 5.79
C HIS A 272 -0.49 9.57 5.03
N PHE A 273 -1.16 8.63 5.70
CA PHE A 273 -1.54 7.33 5.12
C PHE A 273 -2.34 7.44 3.80
N ARG A 274 -3.13 8.51 3.63
CA ARG A 274 -3.87 8.79 2.39
C ARG A 274 -2.95 8.85 1.15
N VAL A 275 -1.74 9.36 1.33
CA VAL A 275 -0.73 9.45 0.26
C VAL A 275 -0.20 8.05 -0.08
N LEU A 276 0.15 7.27 0.95
CA LEU A 276 0.55 5.86 0.80
C LEU A 276 -0.56 5.03 0.13
N ALA A 277 -1.81 5.27 0.49
CA ALA A 277 -2.96 4.59 -0.09
C ALA A 277 -3.15 4.93 -1.58
N LYS A 278 -2.96 6.19 -1.99
CA LYS A 278 -2.96 6.61 -3.40
C LYS A 278 -1.83 5.94 -4.18
N ALA A 279 -0.60 5.99 -3.65
CA ALA A 279 0.55 5.36 -4.28
C ALA A 279 0.36 3.85 -4.45
N LEU A 280 -0.13 3.15 -3.42
CA LEU A 280 -0.41 1.72 -3.51
C LEU A 280 -1.51 1.35 -4.49
N ARG A 281 -2.53 2.21 -4.65
CA ARG A 281 -3.56 1.99 -5.67
C ARG A 281 -2.96 2.11 -7.08
N MET A 282 -2.02 3.03 -7.29
CA MET A 282 -1.32 3.21 -8.57
C MET A 282 -0.31 2.09 -8.82
N SER A 283 0.54 1.75 -7.85
CA SER A 283 1.55 0.68 -7.97
C SER A 283 0.97 -0.73 -8.01
N GLY A 284 -0.32 -0.88 -7.70
CA GLY A 284 -1.07 -2.12 -7.80
C GLY A 284 -1.19 -2.87 -6.49
N ARG A 285 -2.45 -3.05 -6.08
CA ARG A 285 -2.91 -3.85 -4.95
C ARG A 285 -4.40 -4.14 -5.09
N ASP A 286 -4.86 -5.31 -4.66
CA ASP A 286 -6.30 -5.59 -4.56
C ASP A 286 -6.82 -5.20 -3.17
N HIS A 287 -6.10 -5.58 -2.10
CA HIS A 287 -6.44 -5.18 -0.71
C HIS A 287 -5.39 -4.27 -0.08
N ILE A 288 -5.81 -3.39 0.83
CA ILE A 288 -4.92 -2.76 1.82
C ILE A 288 -5.57 -2.75 3.19
N HIS A 289 -4.77 -2.92 4.24
CA HIS A 289 -5.18 -2.50 5.58
C HIS A 289 -5.37 -0.97 5.63
N ALA A 290 -6.58 -0.45 5.85
CA ALA A 290 -6.80 1.00 6.04
C ALA A 290 -7.15 1.41 7.47
N GLY A 291 -7.15 0.47 8.41
CA GLY A 291 -7.59 0.69 9.78
C GLY A 291 -9.03 0.23 9.98
N THR A 292 -9.50 0.33 11.21
CA THR A 292 -10.78 -0.24 11.66
C THR A 292 -11.91 0.77 11.72
N VAL A 293 -11.70 2.00 11.18
CA VAL A 293 -12.67 3.11 11.28
C VAL A 293 -12.97 3.87 9.95
N VAL A 294 -12.27 3.75 8.79
CA VAL A 294 -12.73 4.30 7.45
C VAL A 294 -11.82 3.90 6.23
N GLY A 295 -12.36 3.71 5.00
CA GLY A 295 -11.60 3.67 3.71
C GLY A 295 -12.20 2.83 2.52
N VAL A 296 -11.53 2.78 1.34
CA VAL A 296 -11.91 2.06 0.07
C VAL A 296 -11.28 0.64 -0.08
N LEU A 297 -12.02 -0.38 -0.58
CA LEU A 297 -11.97 -1.81 -0.14
C LEU A 297 -10.84 -2.16 0.82
N PRO A 298 -11.01 -1.69 2.05
CA PRO A 298 -10.02 -1.85 3.08
C PRO A 298 -10.20 -3.12 3.85
N VAL A 299 -9.12 -3.41 4.57
CA VAL A 299 -9.05 -4.47 5.55
C VAL A 299 -9.00 -3.82 6.94
N ALA A 300 -9.92 -4.20 7.80
CA ALA A 300 -10.07 -3.77 9.18
C ALA A 300 -9.63 -4.96 9.98
N SER A 301 -8.47 -4.79 10.61
CA SER A 301 -7.76 -5.88 11.26
C SER A 301 -7.08 -5.31 12.49
N GLY A 302 -7.08 -6.09 13.57
CA GLY A 302 -6.46 -5.76 14.84
C GLY A 302 -7.46 -5.35 15.92
N GLY A 303 -7.60 -6.21 16.95
CA GLY A 303 -8.34 -5.89 18.17
C GLY A 303 -9.87 -5.82 18.05
N ILE A 304 -10.46 -6.36 16.98
CA ILE A 304 -11.92 -6.37 16.76
C ILE A 304 -12.55 -7.73 17.10
N HIS A 305 -13.85 -7.72 17.43
CA HIS A 305 -14.67 -8.88 17.85
C HIS A 305 -16.15 -8.61 17.50
N VAL A 306 -17.03 -9.60 17.67
CA VAL A 306 -18.44 -9.55 17.22
C VAL A 306 -19.20 -8.29 17.65
N TRP A 307 -18.99 -7.77 18.86
CA TRP A 307 -19.68 -6.56 19.34
C TRP A 307 -19.36 -5.27 18.57
N HIS A 308 -18.28 -5.26 17.77
CA HIS A 308 -17.95 -4.12 16.92
C HIS A 308 -18.72 -4.14 15.60
N MET A 309 -19.49 -5.20 15.28
CA MET A 309 -20.14 -5.33 13.96
C MET A 309 -21.03 -4.15 13.58
N PRO A 310 -21.91 -3.61 14.45
CA PRO A 310 -22.77 -2.50 14.09
C PRO A 310 -21.96 -1.28 13.61
N ALA A 311 -20.90 -0.92 14.36
CA ALA A 311 -20.03 0.18 14.00
C ALA A 311 -19.23 -0.12 12.72
N LEU A 312 -18.71 -1.35 12.55
CA LEU A 312 -17.94 -1.73 11.38
C LEU A 312 -18.77 -1.64 10.09
N THR A 313 -20.02 -2.14 10.10
CA THR A 313 -20.89 -2.08 8.92
C THR A 313 -21.39 -0.67 8.63
N GLU A 314 -21.66 0.15 9.65
CA GLU A 314 -22.04 1.56 9.48
C GLU A 314 -20.92 2.37 8.84
N ILE A 315 -19.68 2.13 9.29
CA ILE A 315 -18.50 2.86 8.86
C ILE A 315 -18.08 2.48 7.43
N PHE A 316 -18.09 1.19 7.12
CA PHE A 316 -17.42 0.65 5.94
C PHE A 316 -18.37 0.20 4.83
N GLY A 317 -19.64 -0.02 5.13
CA GLY A 317 -20.58 -0.65 4.21
C GLY A 317 -20.16 -2.07 3.84
N ASP A 318 -20.54 -2.49 2.63
CA ASP A 318 -20.39 -3.89 2.20
C ASP A 318 -19.06 -4.21 1.51
N ASP A 319 -18.39 -3.22 0.91
CA ASP A 319 -17.15 -3.37 0.16
C ASP A 319 -15.92 -3.29 1.06
N PHE A 320 -15.78 -4.30 1.93
CA PHE A 320 -14.74 -4.35 2.96
C PHE A 320 -14.38 -5.80 3.36
N VAL A 321 -13.15 -6.04 3.84
CA VAL A 321 -12.73 -7.32 4.45
C VAL A 321 -12.50 -7.14 5.96
N LEU A 322 -13.35 -7.75 6.80
CA LEU A 322 -13.23 -7.70 8.26
C LEU A 322 -12.39 -8.86 8.78
N GLN A 323 -11.30 -8.58 9.51
CA GLN A 323 -10.38 -9.60 10.01
C GLN A 323 -10.38 -9.75 11.53
N PHE A 324 -10.84 -10.91 12.00
CA PHE A 324 -10.96 -11.24 13.42
C PHE A 324 -9.90 -12.29 13.79
N GLY A 325 -8.69 -11.85 14.16
CA GLY A 325 -7.64 -12.76 14.63
C GLY A 325 -7.99 -13.40 15.98
N GLY A 326 -7.66 -12.69 17.08
CA GLY A 326 -8.01 -13.14 18.42
C GLY A 326 -9.51 -13.31 18.64
N GLY A 327 -10.35 -12.54 17.94
CA GLY A 327 -11.82 -12.66 18.00
C GLY A 327 -12.40 -13.92 17.33
N THR A 328 -11.58 -14.75 16.68
CA THR A 328 -11.97 -16.08 16.17
C THR A 328 -11.28 -17.20 16.93
N LEU A 329 -9.97 -17.04 17.21
CA LEU A 329 -9.13 -18.10 17.77
C LEU A 329 -9.07 -18.13 19.30
N GLY A 330 -9.52 -17.07 19.97
CA GLY A 330 -9.58 -16.96 21.44
C GLY A 330 -10.99 -17.19 21.97
#